data_AF-A0A091C7Z5-F1
#
_entry.id   AF-A0A091C7Z5-F1
#
_cell.length_a   1.000
_cell.length_b   1.000
_cell.length_c   1.000
_cell.angle_alpha   90.00
_cell.angle_beta   90.00
_cell.angle_gamma   90.00
#
_symmetry.space_group_name_H-M   'P 1'
#
loop_
_entity.id
_entity.type
_entity.pdbx_description
1 polymer ?
#
loop_
_entity_poly.entity_id
_entity_poly.type
_entity_poly.pdbx_seq_one_letter_code
_entity_poly.pdbx_strand_id
1 'polypeptide(L)' 'MESIKREPGLVDYYRVHHAYEKWANGYPPALLLTIDREKYDYVKNQKDQDIVLDLIETKLKDIGKLPPQTLEK' A
#
# COMPACT_ATOMS: atom_id res chain seq x y z
N MET A 1 1.38 13.97 -7.41
CA MET A 1 -0.05 14.18 -7.71
C MET A 1 -0.26 15.49 -8.47
N GLU A 2 -1.29 15.58 -9.30
CA GLU A 2 -1.72 16.85 -9.92
C GLU A 2 -2.22 17.83 -8.85
N SER A 3 -1.96 19.13 -9.06
CA SER A 3 -2.23 20.14 -8.05
C SER A 3 -3.71 20.51 -8.03
N ILE A 4 -4.37 20.21 -6.91
CA ILE A 4 -5.75 20.59 -6.60
C ILE A 4 -5.96 22.12 -6.70
N LYS A 5 -4.88 22.91 -6.55
CA LYS A 5 -4.91 24.38 -6.74
C LYS A 5 -5.16 24.79 -8.19
N ARG A 6 -4.80 23.93 -9.15
CA ARG A 6 -4.93 24.19 -10.59
C ARG A 6 -6.32 23.78 -11.11
N GLU A 7 -6.90 22.72 -10.54
CA GLU A 7 -8.19 22.18 -10.97
C GLU A 7 -9.07 21.83 -9.75
N PRO A 8 -10.01 22.73 -9.37
CA PRO A 8 -10.84 22.56 -8.18
C PRO A 8 -11.72 21.31 -8.21
N GLY A 9 -12.11 20.82 -9.40
CA GLY A 9 -12.88 19.58 -9.58
C GLY A 9 -12.14 18.31 -9.16
N LEU A 10 -10.82 18.37 -9.01
CA LEU A 10 -10.03 17.25 -8.50
C LEU A 10 -10.32 16.96 -7.02
N VAL A 11 -10.85 17.93 -6.26
CA VAL A 11 -11.25 17.71 -4.85
C VAL A 11 -12.30 16.61 -4.74
N ASP A 12 -13.34 16.69 -5.56
CA ASP A 12 -14.43 15.70 -5.56
C ASP A 12 -13.96 14.35 -6.11
N TYR A 13 -13.09 14.36 -7.11
CA TYR A 13 -12.46 13.14 -7.64
C TYR A 13 -11.61 12.42 -6.57
N TYR A 14 -10.80 13.16 -5.81
CA TYR A 14 -9.97 12.57 -4.75
C TYR A 14 -10.76 12.22 -3.49
N ARG A 15 -12.00 12.70 -3.33
CA ARG A 15 -12.89 12.31 -2.22
C ARG A 15 -13.13 10.78 -2.15
N VAL A 16 -13.01 10.10 -3.29
CA VAL A 16 -13.03 8.63 -3.37
C VAL A 16 -11.92 7.98 -2.51
N HIS A 17 -10.79 8.64 -2.31
CA HIS A 17 -9.68 8.11 -1.51
C HIS A 17 -10.09 7.96 -0.04
N HIS A 18 -10.86 8.92 0.51
CA HIS A 18 -11.42 8.80 1.86
C HIS A 18 -12.46 7.68 1.98
N ALA A 19 -13.19 7.37 0.90
CA ALA A 19 -14.13 6.24 0.91
C ALA A 19 -13.38 4.91 1.00
N TYR A 20 -12.27 4.75 0.27
CA TYR A 20 -11.41 3.56 0.35
C TYR A 20 -10.73 3.43 1.72
N GLU A 21 -10.25 4.53 2.29
CA GLU A 21 -9.67 4.53 3.64
C GLU A 21 -10.69 4.07 4.69
N LYS A 22 -11.91 4.62 4.66
CA LYS A 22 -13.01 4.18 5.55
C LYS A 22 -13.38 2.72 5.34
N TRP A 23 -13.46 2.27 4.09
CA TRP A 23 -13.74 0.89 3.77
C TRP A 23 -12.66 -0.05 4.32
N ALA A 24 -11.38 0.26 4.10
CA ALA A 24 -10.27 -0.55 4.58
C ALA A 24 -10.27 -0.66 6.11
N ASN A 25 -10.52 0.44 6.83
CA ASN A 25 -10.61 0.44 8.30
C ASN A 25 -11.83 -0.33 8.83
N GLY A 26 -12.90 -0.43 8.04
CA GLY A 26 -14.15 -1.08 8.42
C GLY A 26 -14.33 -2.49 7.86
N TYR A 27 -13.30 -3.12 7.29
CA TYR A 27 -13.39 -4.43 6.64
C TYR A 27 -12.79 -5.55 7.50
N PRO A 28 -13.55 -6.13 8.46
CA PRO A 28 -13.10 -7.23 9.29
C PRO A 28 -12.88 -8.60 8.60
N PRO A 29 -13.48 -8.94 7.43
CA PRO A 29 -13.39 -10.32 6.91
C PRO A 29 -12.01 -10.78 6.44
N ALA A 30 -11.09 -9.86 6.13
CA ALA A 30 -9.74 -10.22 5.69
C ALA A 30 -8.70 -9.24 6.20
N LEU A 31 -7.46 -9.72 6.31
CA LEU A 31 -6.31 -8.89 6.59
C LEU A 31 -5.98 -8.02 5.37
N LEU A 32 -5.81 -6.73 5.61
CA LEU A 32 -5.42 -5.75 4.60
C LEU A 32 -4.00 -5.27 4.87
N LEU A 33 -3.26 -5.04 3.78
CA LEU A 33 -1.98 -4.35 3.78
C LEU A 33 -2.12 -3.15 2.85
N THR A 34 -1.97 -1.94 3.40
CA THR A 34 -2.04 -0.69 2.65
C THR A 34 -0.64 -0.18 2.37
N ILE A 35 -0.33 0.08 1.10
CA ILE A 35 0.96 0.65 0.66
C ILE A 35 0.77 2.13 0.36
N ASP A 36 1.63 2.97 0.95
CA ASP A 36 1.63 4.41 0.72
C ASP A 36 2.34 4.75 -0.60
N ARG A 37 1.54 5.05 -1.63
CA ARG A 37 2.03 5.45 -2.95
C ARG A 37 2.70 6.81 -3.01
N GLU A 38 2.49 7.70 -2.04
CA GLU A 38 3.19 8.99 -2.00
C GLU A 38 4.58 8.82 -1.39
N LYS A 39 4.78 7.76 -0.60
CA LYS A 39 6.07 7.39 -0.01
C LYS A 39 6.92 6.51 -0.93
N TYR A 40 6.30 5.59 -1.68
CA TYR A 40 6.99 4.60 -2.50
C TYR A 40 6.61 4.72 -3.97
N ASP A 41 7.58 4.97 -4.87
CA ASP A 41 7.37 4.89 -6.32
C ASP A 41 7.71 3.48 -6.83
N TYR A 42 6.93 2.50 -6.41
CA TYR A 42 7.13 1.09 -6.77
C TYR A 42 6.83 0.78 -8.26
N VAL A 43 6.51 1.79 -9.08
CA VAL A 43 6.31 1.65 -10.53
C VAL A 43 7.58 2.01 -11.29
N LYS A 44 8.30 3.06 -10.86
CA LYS A 44 9.47 3.57 -11.58
C LYS A 44 10.78 3.41 -10.82
N ASN A 45 10.74 3.05 -9.55
CA ASN A 45 11.90 2.88 -8.70
C ASN A 45 12.01 1.43 -8.22
N GLN A 46 13.04 0.73 -8.71
CA GLN A 46 13.32 -0.66 -8.35
C GLN A 46 13.51 -0.84 -6.84
N LYS A 47 14.18 0.11 -6.18
CA LYS A 47 14.40 0.03 -4.72
C LYS A 47 13.09 0.12 -3.95
N ASP A 48 12.18 0.98 -4.39
CA ASP A 48 10.86 1.09 -3.75
C ASP A 48 10.00 -0.13 -4.04
N GLN A 49 10.15 -0.74 -5.23
CA GLN A 49 9.53 -2.02 -5.55
C GLN A 49 9.99 -3.13 -4.60
N ASP A 50 11.30 -3.27 -4.40
CA ASP A 50 11.87 -4.27 -3.50
C ASP A 50 11.37 -4.08 -2.06
N ILE A 51 11.31 -2.83 -1.58
CA ILE A 51 10.76 -2.52 -0.25
C ILE A 51 9.29 -2.92 -0.13
N VAL A 52 8.47 -2.68 -1.17
CA VAL A 52 7.05 -3.09 -1.15
C VAL A 52 6.91 -4.60 -1.12
N LEU A 53 7.75 -5.34 -1.85
CA LEU A 53 7.76 -6.80 -1.82
C LEU A 53 8.17 -7.32 -0.44
N ASP A 54 9.18 -6.74 0.19
CA ASP A 54 9.62 -7.09 1.55
C ASP A 54 8.51 -6.85 2.58
N LEU A 55 7.73 -5.77 2.45
CA LEU A 55 6.58 -5.50 3.31
C LEU A 55 5.49 -6.58 3.17
N ILE A 56 5.21 -6.99 1.93
CA ILE A 56 4.25 -8.07 1.66
C ILE A 56 4.76 -9.38 2.24
N GLU A 57 6.02 -9.73 2.01
CA GLU A 57 6.61 -10.97 2.51
C GLU A 57 6.64 -11.01 4.04
N THR A 58 7.03 -9.91 4.68
CA THR A 58 7.00 -9.77 6.13
C THR A 58 5.60 -10.00 6.66
N LYS A 59 4.58 -9.37 6.05
CA LYS A 59 3.19 -9.55 6.48
C LYS A 59 2.73 -11.00 6.34
N LEU A 60 3.12 -11.69 5.27
CA LEU A 60 2.80 -13.10 5.05
C LEU A 60 3.49 -14.02 6.08
N LYS A 61 4.73 -13.71 6.48
CA LYS A 61 5.43 -14.42 7.56
C LYS A 61 4.74 -14.22 8.91
N ASP A 62 4.37 -12.98 9.23
CA ASP A 62 3.70 -12.62 10.49
C ASP A 62 2.39 -13.39 10.70
N ILE A 63 1.68 -13.72 9.61
CA ILE A 63 0.41 -14.46 9.64
C ILE A 63 0.60 -15.97 9.42
N GLY A 64 1.86 -16.44 9.38
CA GLY A 64 2.21 -17.85 9.21
C GLY A 64 1.91 -18.43 7.83
N LYS A 65 1.77 -17.59 6.79
CA LYS A 65 1.52 -18.03 5.40
C LYS A 65 2.80 -18.24 4.60
N LEU A 66 3.93 -17.74 5.08
CA LEU A 66 5.26 -18.08 4.59
C LEU A 66 6.16 -18.51 5.76
N PRO A 67 7.04 -19.50 5.56
CA PRO A 67 8.07 -19.78 6.55
C PRO A 67 8.98 -18.55 6.71
N PRO A 68 9.54 -18.30 7.91
CA PRO A 68 10.62 -17.34 8.04
C PRO A 68 11.74 -17.74 7.08
N GLN A 69 12.38 -16.76 6.42
CA GLN A 69 13.47 -17.04 5.50
C GLN A 69 14.54 -17.84 6.25
N THR A 70 14.63 -19.14 5.98
CA THR A 70 15.82 -19.92 6.30
C THR A 70 16.88 -19.42 5.35
N LEU A 71 17.71 -18.48 5.82
CA LEU A 71 18.93 -18.11 5.12
C LEU A 71 19.84 -19.34 5.15
N GLU A 72 19.68 -20.25 4.18
CA GLU A 72 20.74 -21.19 3.86
C GLU A 72 21.83 -20.38 3.15
N LYS A 73 22.94 -20.19 3.87
CA LYS A 73 24.19 -19.64 3.36
C LYS A 73 24.92 -20.67 2.51
#